data_AF-A0A5B9Y5V4-F1
#
_entry.id   AF-A0A5B9Y5V4-F1
#
_cell.length_a   1.000
_cell.length_b   1.000
_cell.length_c   1.000
_cell.angle_alpha   90.00
_cell.angle_beta   90.00
_cell.angle_gamma   90.00
#
_symmetry.space_group_name_H-M   'P 1'
#
loop_
_entity.id
_entity.type
_entity.pdbx_description
1 polymer ?
#
loop_
_entity_poly.entity_id
_entity_poly.type
_entity_poly.pdbx_seq_one_letter_code
_entity_poly.pdbx_strand_id
1 'polypeptide(L)'
;MSRVYIRDYGANDKLEFLNKYRYAYFRYSYGYNFANNGNNSWTHSKDGVNMGTPGYDADMITLTSGDSNNTVIDGYFQHTSASRHVARIQFNINWITRDVFDFGLKVVASLNYGNNSSYVHAAYVGIKLHYAYFF
;
A
#
# COMPACT_ATOMS: atom_id res chain seq x y z
N MET A 1 7.75 8.21 -0.66
CA MET A 1 7.64 8.52 0.79
C MET A 1 7.66 10.02 0.94
N SER A 2 6.93 10.54 1.93
CA SER A 2 6.83 11.96 2.24
C SER A 2 7.31 12.19 3.67
N ARG A 3 8.15 13.19 3.88
CA ARG A 3 8.62 13.57 5.21
C ARG A 3 7.63 14.49 5.88
N VAL A 4 7.34 14.24 7.15
CA VAL A 4 6.44 15.03 7.98
C VAL A 4 7.22 15.61 9.15
N TYR A 5 7.17 16.94 9.29
CA TYR A 5 7.70 17.67 10.44
C TYR A 5 6.52 18.03 11.34
N ILE A 6 6.50 17.52 12.57
CA ILE A 6 5.33 17.70 13.45
C ILE A 6 5.13 19.16 13.89
N ARG A 7 6.17 19.98 13.79
CA ARG A 7 6.12 21.42 14.08
C ARG A 7 5.24 22.17 13.09
N ASP A 8 5.15 21.71 11.85
CA ASP A 8 4.26 22.28 10.82
C ASP A 8 2.78 22.08 11.21
N TYR A 9 2.50 21.16 12.15
CA TYR A 9 1.19 20.86 12.70
C TYR A 9 0.95 21.49 14.08
N GLY A 10 1.88 22.35 14.52
CA GLY A 10 1.82 23.07 15.80
C GLY A 10 2.06 22.17 17.01
N ALA A 11 2.92 21.16 16.89
CA ALA A 11 3.38 20.33 18.00
C ALA A 11 4.89 20.44 18.18
N ASN A 12 5.35 20.56 19.42
CA ASN A 12 6.78 20.70 19.75
C ASN A 12 7.48 19.36 19.90
N ASP A 13 6.73 18.32 20.27
CA ASP A 13 7.22 16.95 20.41
C ASP A 13 6.19 15.91 19.97
N LYS A 14 6.67 14.67 19.83
CA LYS A 14 5.88 13.51 19.42
C LYS A 14 4.64 13.29 20.29
N LEU A 15 4.72 13.50 21.61
CA LEU A 15 3.60 13.23 22.51
C LEU A 15 2.50 14.27 22.31
N GLU A 16 2.88 15.54 22.20
CA GLU A 16 1.95 16.63 21.88
C GLU A 16 1.27 16.39 20.53
N PHE A 17 2.04 15.98 19.52
CA PHE A 17 1.50 15.65 18.20
C PHE A 17 0.47 14.52 18.26
N LEU A 18 0.79 13.41 18.94
CA LEU A 18 -0.09 12.24 19.03
C LEU A 18 -1.34 12.48 19.90
N ASN A 19 -1.26 13.40 20.87
CA ASN A 19 -2.43 13.83 21.64
C ASN A 19 -3.39 14.69 20.80
N LYS A 20 -2.84 15.49 19.88
CA LYS A 20 -3.61 16.36 19.00
C LYS A 20 -4.15 15.63 17.76
N TYR A 21 -3.35 14.72 17.22
CA TYR A 21 -3.66 13.95 16.02
C TYR A 21 -3.47 12.47 16.33
N ARG A 22 -4.59 11.76 16.49
CA ARG A 22 -4.59 10.35 16.86
C ARG A 22 -4.68 9.45 15.64
N TYR A 23 -5.22 9.97 14.55
CA TYR A 23 -5.50 9.20 13.34
C TYR A 23 -4.94 9.88 12.11
N ALA A 24 -4.67 9.05 11.11
CA ALA A 24 -4.37 9.50 9.78
C ALA A 24 -5.36 8.84 8.82
N TYR A 25 -6.08 9.65 8.05
CA TYR A 25 -7.02 9.20 7.04
C TYR A 25 -6.40 9.33 5.65
N PHE A 26 -6.65 8.33 4.81
CA PHE A 26 -6.12 8.27 3.46
C PHE A 26 -7.22 7.92 2.48
N ARG A 27 -7.17 8.56 1.32
CA ARG A 27 -7.93 8.13 0.15
C ARG A 27 -6.99 7.83 -0.98
N TYR A 28 -7.16 6.68 -1.61
CA TYR A 28 -6.26 6.22 -2.64
C TYR A 28 -7.01 5.48 -3.75
N SER A 29 -6.36 5.43 -4.91
CA SER A 29 -6.72 4.54 -5.99
C SER A 29 -5.67 3.45 -6.09
N TYR A 30 -6.08 2.21 -6.32
CA TYR A 30 -5.15 1.12 -6.54
C TYR A 30 -5.57 0.27 -7.74
N GLY A 31 -4.58 -0.32 -8.39
CA GLY A 31 -4.73 -1.16 -9.56
C GLY A 31 -3.79 -2.36 -9.45
N TYR A 32 -4.20 -3.50 -9.98
CA TYR A 32 -3.37 -4.69 -10.03
C TYR A 32 -3.34 -5.23 -11.46
N ASN A 33 -2.20 -5.77 -11.90
CA ASN A 33 -2.08 -6.34 -13.23
C ASN A 33 -1.01 -7.42 -13.26
N PHE A 34 -1.11 -8.35 -14.20
CA PHE A 34 -0.07 -9.36 -14.40
C PHE A 34 0.12 -9.70 -15.88
N ALA A 35 1.30 -10.25 -16.19
CA ALA A 35 1.66 -10.75 -17.50
C ALA A 35 2.05 -12.24 -17.42
N ASN A 36 1.62 -13.01 -18.42
CA ASN A 36 1.97 -14.42 -18.63
C ASN A 36 2.79 -14.56 -19.92
N ASN A 37 3.88 -15.31 -19.89
CA ASN A 37 4.80 -15.34 -21.03
C ASN A 37 4.17 -16.01 -22.28
N GLY A 38 4.33 -15.36 -23.43
CA GLY A 38 3.82 -15.76 -24.75
C GLY A 38 2.94 -14.68 -25.41
N ASN A 39 2.29 -13.85 -24.60
CA ASN A 39 1.53 -12.70 -25.07
C ASN A 39 2.05 -11.49 -24.29
N ASN A 40 2.71 -10.54 -24.97
CA ASN A 40 3.14 -9.26 -24.36
C ASN A 40 1.94 -8.38 -23.91
N SER A 41 0.72 -8.92 -23.94
CA SER A 41 -0.51 -8.30 -23.51
C SER A 41 -0.75 -8.55 -22.03
N TRP A 42 -0.87 -7.46 -21.28
CA TRP A 42 -1.34 -7.45 -19.90
C TRP A 42 -2.70 -8.15 -19.77
N THR A 43 -2.84 -8.98 -18.75
CA THR A 43 -4.09 -9.72 -18.48
C THR A 43 -4.70 -9.24 -17.17
N HIS A 44 -6.01 -8.98 -17.21
CA HIS A 44 -6.76 -8.46 -16.06
C HIS A 44 -7.01 -9.53 -15.00
N SER A 45 -6.99 -9.15 -13.72
CA SER A 45 -7.47 -10.03 -12.67
C SER A 45 -8.98 -10.22 -12.74
N LYS A 46 -9.48 -11.37 -12.27
CA LYS A 46 -10.92 -11.67 -12.23
C LYS A 46 -11.70 -10.71 -11.33
N ASP A 47 -11.04 -10.11 -10.34
CA ASP A 47 -11.63 -9.10 -9.46
C ASP A 47 -11.67 -7.70 -10.11
N GLY A 48 -11.20 -7.55 -11.35
CA GLY A 48 -11.42 -6.37 -12.18
C GLY A 48 -10.59 -5.13 -11.82
N VAL A 49 -9.72 -5.21 -10.82
CA VAL A 49 -8.89 -4.06 -10.38
C VAL A 49 -7.69 -3.92 -11.31
N ASN A 50 -7.82 -3.12 -12.38
CA ASN A 50 -6.75 -2.91 -13.37
C ASN A 50 -6.05 -1.56 -13.18
N MET A 51 -4.79 -1.44 -13.62
CA MET A 51 -4.10 -0.13 -13.69
C MET A 51 -4.84 0.90 -14.57
N GLY A 52 -5.75 0.46 -15.47
CA GLY A 52 -6.60 1.34 -16.29
C GLY A 52 -8.00 1.66 -15.71
N THR A 53 -8.50 0.83 -14.78
CA THR A 53 -9.75 1.07 -14.04
C THR A 53 -9.48 0.80 -12.57
N PRO A 54 -8.83 1.75 -11.86
CA PRO A 54 -8.41 1.52 -10.50
C PRO A 54 -9.61 1.39 -9.58
N GLY A 55 -9.49 0.52 -8.57
CA GLY A 55 -10.34 0.56 -7.39
C GLY A 55 -10.09 1.86 -6.61
N TYR A 56 -11.11 2.32 -5.90
CA TYR A 56 -11.03 3.49 -5.03
C TYR A 56 -11.36 3.06 -3.63
N ASP A 57 -10.48 3.39 -2.70
CA ASP A 57 -10.67 3.02 -1.30
C ASP A 57 -10.22 4.14 -0.36
N ALA A 58 -10.60 4.01 0.90
CA ALA A 58 -10.16 4.88 1.95
C ALA A 58 -10.00 4.13 3.27
N ASP A 59 -8.90 4.44 3.95
CA ASP A 59 -8.52 3.79 5.20
C ASP A 59 -8.12 4.81 6.24
N MET A 60 -8.18 4.37 7.50
CA MET A 60 -7.74 5.12 8.66
C MET A 60 -6.79 4.27 9.47
N ILE A 61 -5.66 4.85 9.86
CA ILE A 61 -4.70 4.20 10.76
C ILE A 61 -4.56 5.01 12.04
N THR A 62 -4.29 4.30 13.14
CA THR A 62 -3.95 4.97 14.40
C THR A 62 -2.48 5.35 14.39
N LEU A 63 -2.19 6.61 14.71
CA LEU A 63 -0.83 7.09 14.88
C LEU A 63 -0.29 6.56 16.21
N THR A 64 0.91 5.98 16.18
CA THR A 64 1.57 5.44 17.37
C THR A 64 2.93 6.10 17.57
N SER A 65 3.45 5.98 18.79
CA SER A 65 4.76 6.55 19.15
C SER A 65 5.94 5.78 18.55
N GLY A 66 5.72 4.55 18.08
CA GLY A 66 6.68 3.73 17.37
C GLY A 66 6.41 3.70 15.87
N ASP A 67 7.28 2.99 15.16
CA ASP A 67 7.05 2.71 13.75
C ASP A 67 5.82 1.81 13.59
N SER A 68 5.08 2.02 12.52
CA SER A 68 3.92 1.19 12.22
C SER A 68 3.85 0.88 10.74
N ASN A 69 3.31 -0.29 10.45
CA ASN A 69 3.04 -0.76 9.11
C ASN A 69 1.61 -1.32 9.11
N ASN A 70 0.72 -0.61 8.43
CA ASN A 70 -0.70 -0.91 8.39
C ASN A 70 -1.04 -1.44 7.00
N THR A 71 -1.38 -2.73 6.94
CA THR A 71 -1.85 -3.35 5.70
C THR A 71 -3.28 -2.91 5.44
N VAL A 72 -3.49 -2.22 4.32
CA VAL A 72 -4.81 -1.73 3.90
C VAL A 72 -5.43 -2.59 2.80
N ILE A 73 -4.58 -3.23 1.98
CA ILE A 73 -5.00 -4.24 1.02
C ILE A 73 -4.12 -5.46 1.23
N ASP A 74 -4.73 -6.64 1.41
CA ASP A 74 -4.08 -7.96 1.37
C ASP A 74 -4.87 -8.88 0.44
N GLY A 75 -4.67 -8.66 -0.87
CA GLY A 75 -5.43 -9.31 -1.93
C GLY A 75 -4.76 -10.57 -2.46
N TYR A 76 -5.57 -11.59 -2.71
CA TYR A 76 -5.16 -12.80 -3.42
C TYR A 76 -5.90 -12.88 -4.74
N PHE A 77 -5.16 -12.98 -5.84
CA PHE A 77 -5.74 -13.12 -7.17
C PHE A 77 -5.39 -14.48 -7.75
N GLN A 78 -6.43 -15.25 -8.08
CA GLN A 78 -6.23 -16.58 -8.65
C GLN A 78 -5.53 -16.47 -10.01
N HIS A 79 -4.43 -17.20 -10.17
CA HIS A 79 -3.67 -17.24 -11.41
C HIS A 79 -3.94 -18.57 -12.15
N THR A 80 -3.72 -19.69 -11.47
CA THR A 80 -4.13 -21.03 -11.92
C THR A 80 -4.81 -21.76 -10.77
N SER A 81 -5.32 -22.99 -10.96
CA SER A 81 -5.87 -23.79 -9.85
C SER A 81 -4.88 -24.01 -8.70
N ALA A 82 -3.58 -23.96 -8.96
CA ALA A 82 -2.51 -24.25 -8.00
C ALA A 82 -1.63 -23.04 -7.62
N SER A 83 -1.88 -21.85 -8.19
CA SER A 83 -1.04 -20.67 -7.93
C SER A 83 -1.87 -19.40 -7.82
N ARG A 84 -1.36 -18.45 -7.04
CA ARG A 84 -2.03 -17.17 -6.77
C ARG A 84 -1.04 -16.03 -6.73
N HIS A 85 -1.43 -14.91 -7.32
CA HIS A 85 -0.75 -13.64 -7.11
C HIS A 85 -1.17 -13.05 -5.79
N VAL A 86 -0.22 -12.41 -5.13
CA VAL A 86 -0.40 -11.71 -3.87
C VAL A 86 -0.11 -10.25 -4.12
N ALA A 87 -1.07 -9.39 -3.77
CA ALA A 87 -0.87 -7.95 -3.73
C ALA A 87 -1.10 -7.46 -2.31
N ARG A 88 -0.11 -6.78 -1.75
CA ARG A 88 -0.21 -6.15 -0.45
C ARG A 88 0.15 -4.68 -0.55
N ILE A 89 -0.74 -3.82 -0.03
CA ILE A 89 -0.50 -2.39 0.09
C ILE A 89 -0.45 -2.06 1.57
N GLN A 90 0.59 -1.33 1.95
CA GLN A 90 0.92 -1.00 3.32
C GLN A 90 1.17 0.49 3.46
N PHE A 91 0.51 1.13 4.43
CA PHE A 91 0.86 2.47 4.88
C PHE A 91 1.80 2.40 6.07
N ASN A 92 2.95 3.07 5.93
CA ASN A 92 4.03 3.06 6.89
C ASN A 92 4.21 4.43 7.53
N ILE A 93 4.51 4.39 8.82
CA ILE A 93 5.03 5.51 9.59
C ILE A 93 6.36 5.06 10.16
N ASN A 94 7.41 5.81 9.86
CA ASN A 94 8.75 5.56 10.39
C ASN A 94 9.28 6.84 11.05
N TRP A 95 9.44 6.82 12.36
CA TRP A 95 9.96 7.96 13.12
C TRP A 95 11.48 8.04 13.00
N ILE A 96 11.96 9.10 12.37
CA ILE A 96 13.39 9.35 12.18
C ILE A 96 13.98 10.01 13.43
N THR A 97 13.25 10.98 13.98
CA THR A 97 13.61 11.71 15.19
C THR A 97 12.38 11.86 16.09
N ARG A 98 12.54 12.58 17.20
CA ARG A 98 11.41 12.94 18.07
C ARG A 98 10.37 13.85 17.41
N ASP A 99 10.75 14.54 16.34
CA ASP A 99 9.94 15.59 15.69
C ASP A 99 9.74 15.39 14.18
N VAL A 100 10.25 14.29 13.63
CA VAL A 100 10.17 13.99 12.21
C VAL A 100 9.86 12.52 12.00
N PHE A 101 8.90 12.25 11.12
CA PHE A 101 8.65 10.90 10.62
C PHE A 101 8.47 10.89 9.10
N ASP A 102 8.84 9.77 8.49
CA ASP A 102 8.46 9.47 7.11
C ASP A 102 7.11 8.77 7.11
N PHE A 103 6.22 9.31 6.30
CA PHE A 103 4.94 8.72 5.99
C PHE A 103 4.97 8.24 4.54
N GLY A 104 4.52 7.01 4.28
CA GLY A 104 4.49 6.56 2.91
C GLY A 104 3.82 5.23 2.67
N LEU A 105 3.83 4.87 1.40
CA LEU A 105 3.26 3.65 0.87
C LEU A 105 4.37 2.65 0.57
N LYS A 106 4.14 1.41 0.97
CA LYS A 106 4.88 0.25 0.51
C LYS A 106 3.91 -0.68 -0.21
N VAL A 107 4.34 -1.15 -1.36
CA VAL A 107 3.59 -2.08 -2.17
C VAL A 107 4.42 -3.33 -2.35
N VAL A 108 3.80 -4.48 -2.12
CA VAL A 108 4.40 -5.79 -2.38
C VAL A 108 3.50 -6.50 -3.37
N ALA A 109 4.06 -6.86 -4.51
CA ALA A 109 3.43 -7.75 -5.46
C ALA A 109 4.32 -8.97 -5.61
N SER A 110 3.77 -10.16 -5.46
CA SER A 110 4.51 -11.41 -5.65
C SER A 110 3.61 -12.49 -6.22
N LEU A 111 4.22 -13.48 -6.85
CA LEU A 111 3.55 -14.72 -7.22
C LEU A 111 3.94 -15.79 -6.21
N ASN A 112 2.94 -16.44 -5.60
CA ASN A 112 3.17 -17.62 -4.77
C ASN A 112 3.03 -18.86 -5.67
N TYR A 113 4.17 -19.47 -6.03
CA TYR A 113 4.19 -20.72 -6.76
C TYR A 113 3.75 -21.87 -5.84
N GLY A 114 2.60 -22.46 -6.11
CA GLY A 114 2.45 -23.89 -5.86
C GLY A 114 3.42 -24.60 -6.81
N ASN A 115 4.32 -25.42 -6.28
CA ASN A 115 5.40 -26.08 -7.02
C ASN A 115 4.91 -26.61 -8.38
N ASN A 116 5.67 -26.31 -9.46
CA ASN A 116 5.55 -26.81 -10.85
C ASN A 116 5.07 -25.83 -11.96
N SER A 117 5.25 -24.50 -11.84
CA SER A 117 5.10 -23.62 -13.02
C SER A 117 6.41 -23.46 -13.76
N SER A 118 6.43 -23.76 -15.06
CA SER A 118 7.55 -23.49 -15.99
C SER A 118 7.49 -22.09 -16.61
N TYR A 119 6.53 -21.25 -16.21
CA TYR A 119 6.28 -19.94 -16.79
C TYR A 119 6.85 -18.81 -15.92
N VAL A 120 7.50 -17.84 -16.55
CA VAL A 120 7.92 -16.58 -15.91
C VAL A 120 6.71 -15.64 -15.86
N HIS A 121 6.39 -15.15 -14.67
CA HIS A 121 5.27 -14.24 -14.43
C HIS A 121 5.76 -12.94 -13.80
N ALA A 122 5.10 -11.85 -14.15
CA ALA A 122 5.31 -10.56 -13.52
C ALA A 122 3.97 -10.02 -13.02
N ALA A 123 3.96 -9.53 -11.79
CA ALA A 123 2.80 -8.98 -11.10
C ALA A 123 3.12 -7.54 -10.69
N TYR A 124 2.17 -6.64 -10.92
CA TYR A 124 2.33 -5.21 -10.69
C TYR A 124 1.14 -4.69 -9.92
N VAL A 125 1.43 -3.82 -8.96
CA VAL A 125 0.42 -3.10 -8.20
C VAL A 125 0.75 -1.62 -8.35
N GLY A 126 -0.20 -0.87 -8.88
CA GLY A 126 -0.16 0.58 -8.93
C GLY A 126 -0.96 1.14 -7.76
N ILE A 127 -0.44 2.19 -7.13
CA ILE A 127 -1.20 2.97 -6.16
C ILE A 127 -0.99 4.45 -6.40
N LYS A 128 -2.08 5.22 -6.28
CA LYS A 128 -2.05 6.66 -6.26
C LYS A 128 -2.74 7.15 -4.99
N LEU A 129 -1.97 7.76 -4.10
CA LEU A 129 -2.51 8.50 -2.97
C LEU A 129 -3.10 9.81 -3.50
N HIS A 130 -4.37 10.08 -3.19
CA HIS A 130 -5.02 11.34 -3.56
C HIS A 130 -4.77 12.40 -2.50
N TYR A 131 -5.02 12.05 -1.24
CA TYR A 131 -4.74 12.90 -0.10
C TYR A 131 -4.58 12.09 1.18
N ALA A 132 -3.89 12.70 2.13
CA ALA A 132 -3.69 12.22 3.48
C ALA A 132 -3.83 13.42 4.42
N TYR A 133 -4.50 13.25 5.56
CA TYR A 133 -4.51 14.26 6.60
C TYR A 133 -4.58 13.63 7.99
N PHE A 134 -4.08 14.37 8.98
CA PHE A 134 -4.04 13.99 10.38
C PHE A 134 -5.16 14.70 11.15
N PHE A 135 -5.80 14.01 12.08
CA PHE A 135 -6.88 14.55 12.92
C PHE A 135 -6.99 13.81 14.26
#